data_AF-A0A847DXP3-F1
#
_entry.id   AF-A0A847DXP3-F1
#
_cell.length_a   1.000
_cell.length_b   1.000
_cell.length_c   1.000
_cell.angle_alpha   90.00
_cell.angle_beta   90.00
_cell.angle_gamma   90.00
#
_symmetry.space_group_name_H-M   'P 1'
#
loop_
_entity.id
_entity.type
_entity.pdbx_description
1 polymer ?
#
loop_
_entity_poly.entity_id
_entity_poly.type
_entity_poly.pdbx_seq_one_letter_code
_entity_poly.pdbx_strand_id
1 'polypeptide(L)'
;MTLAMRLRQRGARVTLLEAAPASGGLAGSETIGGHVWDRFYHVILLSDLGTRGLIEELGLGDRLRWGRTRTGFFTDGRLYSMSNSVEFLRFPPLGPADKLRLAGTIFAASRIRDSLPLERELAVDWLKRWSGRRVLERIWLPLLRSKLGENYRLASAAFIWAIIARMYAARRSGLKEEMFGYVDGGYAEVLRALSRRLDELGVTTLNSAAVQRVEDRGEAGVDIRLADGRRLRTAKAVLTLPTGAVAAVCPQLDDDEHERLRGVVYQGIVCGAMLLREPLSPYYVTNITDPGIPFTGIIEMTALVDRSRFGGRSLVYLPRYLAQDDPAWGLDDDEVRRQSIDALCRMYPHFDPAGVVDFKVSRARQVLAIATIDYTARAMPPLQTSLPNVFLVNSAQIASGTLNVNETLGVVARQLPRLAGALGMS
;
A
#
# COMPACT_ATOMS: atom_id res chain seq x y z
N MET A 1 10.71 11.39 -1.34
CA MET A 1 10.33 12.78 -1.68
C MET A 1 9.99 13.63 -0.44
N THR A 2 8.91 13.36 0.31
CA THR A 2 8.55 14.19 1.49
C THR A 2 9.67 14.30 2.52
N LEU A 3 10.40 13.21 2.79
CA LEU A 3 11.57 13.26 3.68
C LEU A 3 12.62 14.26 3.19
N ALA A 4 12.94 14.25 1.89
CA ALA A 4 13.88 15.19 1.27
C ALA A 4 13.41 16.64 1.43
N MET A 5 12.12 16.90 1.19
CA MET A 5 11.50 18.22 1.43
C MET A 5 11.67 18.67 2.88
N ARG A 6 11.38 17.79 3.85
CA ARG A 6 11.45 18.10 5.29
C ARG A 6 12.86 18.31 5.81
N LEU A 7 13.84 17.54 5.29
CA LEU A 7 15.26 17.73 5.59
C LEU A 7 15.76 19.04 5.00
N ARG A 8 15.35 19.36 3.76
CA ARG A 8 15.73 20.62 3.11
C ARG A 8 15.17 21.84 3.84
N GLN A 9 13.91 21.77 4.29
CA GLN A 9 13.30 22.82 5.12
C GLN A 9 14.03 23.05 6.45
N ARG A 10 14.81 22.08 6.94
CA ARG A 10 15.67 22.19 8.13
C ARG A 10 17.12 22.57 7.80
N GLY A 11 17.39 23.03 6.58
CA GLY A 11 18.69 23.54 6.18
C GLY A 11 19.65 22.50 5.58
N ALA A 12 19.29 21.22 5.50
CA ALA A 12 20.16 20.23 4.84
C ALA A 12 20.31 20.53 3.35
N ARG A 13 21.47 20.17 2.78
CA ARG A 13 21.64 20.04 1.33
C ARG A 13 21.27 18.61 0.96
N VAL A 14 20.26 18.44 0.11
CA VAL A 14 19.70 17.11 -0.18
C VAL A 14 19.84 16.80 -1.65
N THR A 15 20.40 15.61 -1.94
CA THR A 15 20.30 14.95 -3.25
C THR A 15 19.41 13.72 -3.10
N LEU A 16 18.32 13.65 -3.87
CA LEU A 16 17.41 12.51 -3.93
C LEU A 16 17.80 11.63 -5.12
N LEU A 17 18.05 10.34 -4.87
CA LEU A 17 18.36 9.35 -5.90
C LEU A 17 17.14 8.45 -6.11
N GLU A 18 16.73 8.28 -7.36
CA GLU A 18 15.64 7.40 -7.77
C GLU A 18 16.12 6.51 -8.92
N ALA A 19 15.90 5.20 -8.79
CA ALA A 19 16.33 4.23 -9.80
C ALA A 19 15.43 4.29 -11.06
N ALA A 20 14.16 4.58 -10.89
CA ALA A 20 13.22 4.74 -11.99
C ALA A 20 13.49 6.03 -12.79
N PRO A 21 13.02 6.12 -14.06
CA PRO A 21 13.12 7.35 -14.86
C PRO A 21 12.34 8.54 -14.28
N ALA A 22 11.37 8.28 -13.39
CA ALA A 22 10.58 9.29 -12.71
C ALA A 22 10.33 8.90 -11.25
N SER A 23 10.28 9.91 -10.38
CA SER A 23 9.94 9.76 -8.97
C SER A 23 8.46 9.44 -8.76
N GLY A 24 8.17 8.62 -7.75
CA GLY A 24 6.79 8.31 -7.32
C GLY A 24 6.62 6.91 -6.74
N GLY A 25 7.48 5.97 -7.12
CA GLY A 25 7.43 4.60 -6.62
C GLY A 25 6.04 3.97 -6.80
N LEU A 26 5.48 3.42 -5.74
CA LEU A 26 4.14 2.80 -5.76
C LEU A 26 3.01 3.80 -6.06
N ALA A 27 3.19 5.10 -5.81
CA ALA A 27 2.23 6.15 -6.13
C ALA A 27 2.40 6.71 -7.56
N GLY A 28 3.25 6.09 -8.39
CA GLY A 28 3.44 6.47 -9.79
C GLY A 28 2.16 6.33 -10.63
N SER A 29 2.21 6.90 -11.84
CA SER A 29 1.11 6.87 -12.81
C SER A 29 1.48 6.05 -14.04
N GLU A 30 0.46 5.68 -14.82
CA GLU A 30 0.56 4.96 -16.09
C GLU A 30 -0.42 5.56 -17.10
N THR A 31 -0.14 5.36 -18.40
CA THR A 31 -1.05 5.78 -19.49
C THR A 31 -1.89 4.59 -19.94
N ILE A 32 -3.21 4.73 -19.88
CA ILE A 32 -4.20 3.74 -20.32
C ILE A 32 -5.24 4.37 -21.23
N GLY A 33 -5.39 3.85 -22.46
CA GLY A 33 -6.29 4.38 -23.48
C GLY A 33 -6.07 5.87 -23.80
N GLY A 34 -4.84 6.35 -23.68
CA GLY A 34 -4.47 7.76 -23.87
C GLY A 34 -4.69 8.67 -22.64
N HIS A 35 -5.13 8.11 -21.51
CA HIS A 35 -5.36 8.86 -20.26
C HIS A 35 -4.27 8.52 -19.25
N VAL A 36 -3.74 9.53 -18.54
CA VAL A 36 -2.80 9.33 -17.44
C VAL A 36 -3.58 9.19 -16.14
N TRP A 37 -3.37 8.10 -15.41
CA TRP A 37 -3.94 7.89 -14.07
C TRP A 37 -3.00 7.06 -13.20
N ASP A 38 -3.40 6.76 -11.97
CA ASP A 38 -2.58 6.02 -11.01
C ASP A 38 -2.24 4.62 -11.53
N ARG A 39 -0.97 4.19 -11.36
CA ARG A 39 -0.49 2.88 -11.78
C ARG A 39 -1.14 1.74 -10.98
N PHE A 40 -1.40 2.00 -9.71
CA PHE A 40 -2.19 1.17 -8.82
C PHE A 40 -3.36 2.00 -8.28
N TYR A 41 -4.41 1.35 -7.80
CA TYR A 41 -5.55 2.08 -7.24
C TYR A 41 -5.16 2.77 -5.92
N HIS A 42 -5.51 4.05 -5.80
CA HIS A 42 -5.32 4.82 -4.59
C HIS A 42 -6.61 5.57 -4.22
N VAL A 43 -6.88 5.62 -2.93
CA VAL A 43 -7.92 6.46 -2.34
C VAL A 43 -7.40 7.12 -1.08
N ILE A 44 -7.99 8.27 -0.77
CA ILE A 44 -7.69 9.08 0.40
C ILE A 44 -8.89 9.00 1.32
N LEU A 45 -8.68 8.62 2.59
CA LEU A 45 -9.73 8.63 3.59
C LEU A 45 -9.82 9.99 4.26
N LEU A 46 -10.98 10.32 4.82
CA LEU A 46 -11.13 11.51 5.66
C LEU A 46 -10.18 11.48 6.87
N SER A 47 -9.84 10.30 7.37
CA SER A 47 -8.86 10.09 8.45
C SER A 47 -7.39 10.20 8.01
N ASP A 48 -7.09 10.31 6.71
CA ASP A 48 -5.72 10.39 6.19
C ASP A 48 -5.15 11.81 6.32
N LEU A 49 -5.08 12.31 7.56
CA LEU A 49 -4.70 13.67 7.89
C LEU A 49 -3.31 14.06 7.37
N GLY A 50 -2.35 13.13 7.36
CA GLY A 50 -1.01 13.37 6.84
C GLY A 50 -0.99 13.54 5.32
N THR A 51 -1.78 12.72 4.60
CA THR A 51 -1.92 12.84 3.14
C THR A 51 -2.65 14.13 2.76
N ARG A 52 -3.76 14.42 3.44
CA ARG A 52 -4.54 15.64 3.23
C ARG A 52 -3.71 16.89 3.51
N GLY A 53 -2.98 16.92 4.62
CA GLY A 53 -2.10 18.04 4.97
C GLY A 53 -0.98 18.25 3.94
N LEU A 54 -0.42 17.17 3.38
CA LEU A 54 0.55 17.30 2.28
C LEU A 54 -0.10 17.87 1.01
N ILE A 55 -1.31 17.43 0.65
CA ILE A 55 -2.04 17.94 -0.52
C ILE A 55 -2.35 19.44 -0.35
N GLU A 56 -2.75 19.86 0.85
CA GLU A 56 -2.97 21.26 1.20
C GLU A 56 -1.67 22.07 1.12
N GLU A 57 -0.56 21.57 1.68
CA GLU A 57 0.77 22.23 1.60
C GLU A 57 1.25 22.40 0.16
N LEU A 58 0.89 21.46 -0.73
CA LEU A 58 1.22 21.52 -2.16
C LEU A 58 0.26 22.40 -2.97
N GLY A 59 -0.73 23.05 -2.33
CA GLY A 59 -1.70 23.92 -3.00
C GLY A 59 -2.71 23.18 -3.87
N LEU A 60 -2.98 21.90 -3.59
CA LEU A 60 -3.89 21.04 -4.37
C LEU A 60 -5.21 20.74 -3.62
N GLY A 61 -5.49 21.44 -2.52
CA GLY A 61 -6.66 21.19 -1.68
C GLY A 61 -8.00 21.36 -2.42
N ASP A 62 -8.06 22.34 -3.34
CA ASP A 62 -9.21 22.62 -4.20
C ASP A 62 -9.45 21.55 -5.27
N ARG A 63 -8.47 20.67 -5.52
CA ARG A 63 -8.55 19.51 -6.43
C ARG A 63 -8.90 18.22 -5.71
N LEU A 64 -8.98 18.22 -4.38
CA LEU A 64 -9.45 17.07 -3.62
C LEU A 64 -10.97 16.91 -3.85
N ARG A 65 -11.37 15.73 -4.28
CA ARG A 65 -12.77 15.35 -4.53
C ARG A 65 -13.15 14.22 -3.59
N TRP A 66 -14.40 14.20 -3.16
CA TRP A 66 -14.94 13.19 -2.25
C TRP A 66 -16.18 12.57 -2.87
N GLY A 67 -16.26 11.24 -2.82
CA GLY A 67 -17.42 10.48 -3.30
C GLY A 67 -17.84 9.40 -2.32
N ARG A 68 -19.13 9.09 -2.36
CA ARG A 68 -19.68 7.93 -1.66
C ARG A 68 -19.37 6.68 -2.47
N THR A 69 -18.81 5.68 -1.83
CA THR A 69 -18.48 4.40 -2.48
C THR A 69 -19.30 3.26 -1.92
N ARG A 70 -19.55 2.26 -2.77
CA ARG A 70 -20.22 1.02 -2.37
C ARG A 70 -19.24 -0.14 -2.39
N THR A 71 -19.50 -1.12 -1.53
CA THR A 71 -18.67 -2.33 -1.39
C THR A 71 -19.50 -3.55 -1.77
N GLY A 72 -18.98 -4.34 -2.70
CA GLY A 72 -19.52 -5.62 -3.14
C GLY A 72 -18.74 -6.80 -2.56
N PHE A 73 -19.41 -7.96 -2.48
CA PHE A 73 -18.83 -9.26 -2.17
C PHE A 73 -19.28 -10.28 -3.21
N PHE A 74 -18.33 -10.87 -3.92
CA PHE A 74 -18.59 -11.97 -4.83
C PHE A 74 -18.33 -13.30 -4.09
N THR A 75 -19.42 -13.98 -3.72
CA THR A 75 -19.40 -15.26 -2.98
C THR A 75 -20.49 -16.19 -3.49
N ASP A 76 -20.19 -17.49 -3.55
CA ASP A 76 -21.09 -18.55 -4.01
C ASP A 76 -21.71 -18.22 -5.40
N GLY A 77 -20.90 -17.67 -6.31
CA GLY A 77 -21.29 -17.29 -7.67
C GLY A 77 -22.21 -16.07 -7.77
N ARG A 78 -22.38 -15.29 -6.70
CA ARG A 78 -23.29 -14.13 -6.66
C ARG A 78 -22.63 -12.90 -6.04
N LEU A 79 -23.02 -11.72 -6.54
CA LEU A 79 -22.57 -10.43 -6.05
C LEU A 79 -23.56 -9.86 -5.03
N TYR A 80 -23.10 -9.62 -3.81
CA TYR A 80 -23.88 -9.04 -2.71
C TYR A 80 -23.36 -7.65 -2.35
N SER A 81 -24.26 -6.73 -2.01
CA SER A 81 -23.88 -5.44 -1.43
C SER A 81 -23.57 -5.60 0.07
N MET A 82 -22.50 -4.96 0.53
CA MET A 82 -22.16 -4.81 1.95
C MET A 82 -21.69 -3.38 2.22
N SER A 83 -22.54 -2.41 1.90
CA SER A 83 -22.21 -0.98 1.96
C SER A 83 -22.66 -0.31 3.27
N ASN A 84 -23.45 -0.99 4.11
CA ASN A 84 -23.91 -0.44 5.39
C ASN A 84 -24.22 -1.54 6.42
N SER A 85 -24.37 -1.13 7.69
CA SER A 85 -24.65 -2.03 8.81
C SER A 85 -25.96 -2.83 8.66
N VAL A 86 -26.94 -2.31 7.92
CA VAL A 86 -28.23 -3.00 7.67
C VAL A 86 -28.04 -4.13 6.66
N GLU A 87 -27.27 -3.90 5.60
CA GLU A 87 -26.87 -4.94 4.64
C GLU A 87 -26.00 -6.01 5.30
N PHE A 88 -25.10 -5.61 6.22
CA PHE A 88 -24.36 -6.55 7.05
C PHE A 88 -25.29 -7.41 7.94
N LEU A 89 -26.29 -6.81 8.58
CA LEU A 89 -27.29 -7.53 9.39
C LEU A 89 -28.17 -8.45 8.54
N ARG A 90 -28.41 -8.10 7.26
CA ARG A 90 -29.14 -8.92 6.29
C ARG A 90 -28.24 -9.92 5.54
N PHE A 91 -26.93 -9.92 5.79
CA PHE A 91 -25.98 -10.77 5.06
C PHE A 91 -26.34 -12.25 5.26
N PRO A 92 -26.86 -12.92 4.22
CA PRO A 92 -27.41 -14.29 4.35
C PRO A 92 -26.39 -15.34 4.81
N PRO A 93 -25.09 -15.25 4.45
CA PRO A 93 -24.10 -16.24 4.86
C PRO A 93 -23.82 -16.35 6.38
N LEU A 94 -24.32 -15.42 7.21
CA LEU A 94 -24.07 -15.40 8.66
C LEU A 94 -25.37 -15.52 9.48
N GLY A 95 -25.38 -16.49 10.40
CA GLY A 95 -26.45 -16.62 11.39
C GLY A 95 -26.37 -15.54 12.49
N PRO A 96 -27.40 -15.39 13.35
CA PRO A 96 -27.40 -14.41 14.44
C PRO A 96 -26.23 -14.57 15.42
N ALA A 97 -25.88 -15.81 15.79
CA ALA A 97 -24.76 -16.09 16.69
C ALA A 97 -23.41 -15.67 16.08
N ASP A 98 -23.23 -15.90 14.77
CA ASP A 98 -22.02 -15.50 14.04
C ASP A 98 -21.86 -13.98 14.03
N LYS A 99 -22.97 -13.25 13.85
CA LYS A 99 -23.01 -11.78 13.89
C LYS A 99 -22.63 -11.24 15.26
N LEU A 100 -23.13 -11.84 16.35
CA LEU A 100 -22.77 -11.47 17.73
C LEU A 100 -21.28 -11.70 17.99
N ARG A 101 -20.73 -12.84 17.57
CA ARG A 101 -19.30 -13.14 17.73
C ARG A 101 -18.41 -12.17 16.94
N LEU A 102 -18.82 -11.82 15.71
CA LEU A 102 -18.09 -10.83 14.91
C LEU A 102 -18.10 -9.45 15.58
N ALA A 103 -19.27 -8.97 16.01
CA ALA A 103 -19.40 -7.70 16.71
C ALA A 103 -18.58 -7.69 18.01
N GLY A 104 -18.62 -8.77 18.79
CA GLY A 104 -17.82 -8.95 19.99
C GLY A 104 -16.32 -8.92 19.72
N THR A 105 -15.86 -9.55 18.63
CA THR A 105 -14.45 -9.51 18.20
C THR A 105 -14.00 -8.10 17.86
N ILE A 106 -14.79 -7.37 17.08
CA ILE A 106 -14.51 -5.98 16.71
C ILE A 106 -14.46 -5.08 17.96
N PHE A 107 -15.42 -5.25 18.87
CA PHE A 107 -15.46 -4.51 20.12
C PHE A 107 -14.24 -4.82 20.99
N ALA A 108 -13.90 -6.09 21.18
CA ALA A 108 -12.72 -6.49 21.96
C ALA A 108 -11.42 -5.93 21.36
N ALA A 109 -11.23 -6.05 20.04
CA ALA A 109 -10.10 -5.45 19.33
C ALA A 109 -10.01 -3.94 19.54
N SER A 110 -11.14 -3.22 19.48
CA SER A 110 -11.19 -1.77 19.65
C SER A 110 -10.77 -1.30 21.06
N ARG A 111 -10.79 -2.20 22.05
CA ARG A 111 -10.36 -1.90 23.43
C ARG A 111 -8.87 -2.13 23.66
N ILE A 112 -8.19 -2.85 22.76
CA ILE A 112 -6.76 -3.10 22.84
C ILE A 112 -6.02 -1.80 22.49
N ARG A 113 -5.20 -1.30 23.42
CA ARG A 113 -4.40 -0.09 23.25
C ARG A 113 -2.95 -0.37 22.83
N ASP A 114 -2.41 -1.49 23.30
CA ASP A 114 -1.06 -1.95 22.96
C ASP A 114 -1.16 -3.18 22.05
N SER A 115 -0.63 -3.06 20.84
CA SER A 115 -0.63 -4.12 19.85
C SER A 115 0.56 -5.07 19.96
N LEU A 116 1.60 -4.73 20.73
CA LEU A 116 2.84 -5.52 20.77
C LEU A 116 2.60 -6.97 21.21
N PRO A 117 1.73 -7.28 22.19
CA PRO A 117 1.41 -8.66 22.53
C PRO A 117 0.73 -9.44 21.39
N LEU A 118 0.05 -8.75 20.48
CA LEU A 118 -0.60 -9.37 19.32
C LEU A 118 0.39 -9.80 18.24
N GLU A 119 1.64 -9.33 18.29
CA GLU A 119 2.70 -9.82 17.40
C GLU A 119 3.08 -11.28 17.70
N ARG A 120 2.76 -11.80 18.90
CA ARG A 120 3.15 -13.15 19.34
C ARG A 120 2.18 -14.25 18.91
N GLU A 121 1.12 -13.90 18.20
CA GLU A 121 0.08 -14.84 17.80
C GLU A 121 -0.32 -14.62 16.34
N LEU A 122 -0.59 -15.69 15.61
CA LEU A 122 -1.08 -15.61 14.23
C LEU A 122 -2.47 -14.98 14.17
N ALA A 123 -2.72 -14.16 13.14
CA ALA A 123 -4.02 -13.52 12.92
C ALA A 123 -5.14 -14.55 12.84
N VAL A 124 -4.89 -15.68 12.17
CA VAL A 124 -5.86 -16.77 11.99
C VAL A 124 -6.27 -17.38 13.33
N ASP A 125 -5.30 -17.64 14.22
CA ASP A 125 -5.56 -18.25 15.53
C ASP A 125 -6.29 -17.29 16.47
N TRP A 126 -5.85 -16.02 16.49
CA TRP A 126 -6.51 -14.98 17.26
C TRP A 126 -7.97 -14.81 16.83
N LEU A 127 -8.23 -14.72 15.52
CA LEU A 127 -9.58 -14.61 14.97
C LEU A 127 -10.41 -15.87 15.22
N LYS A 128 -9.81 -17.07 15.13
CA LYS A 128 -10.48 -18.32 15.45
C LYS A 128 -10.98 -18.32 16.90
N ARG A 129 -10.14 -17.88 17.85
CA ARG A 129 -10.48 -17.82 19.27
C ARG A 129 -11.64 -16.85 19.53
N TRP A 130 -11.58 -15.65 18.96
CA TRP A 130 -12.58 -14.61 19.20
C TRP A 130 -13.86 -14.81 18.38
N SER A 131 -13.74 -14.95 17.06
CA SER A 131 -14.88 -15.03 16.15
C SER A 131 -15.44 -16.44 15.99
N GLY A 132 -14.68 -17.48 16.32
CA GLY A 132 -15.07 -18.88 16.11
C GLY A 132 -14.81 -19.35 14.67
N ARG A 133 -14.79 -20.67 14.48
CA ARG A 133 -14.39 -21.32 13.22
C ARG A 133 -15.23 -20.87 12.02
N ARG A 134 -16.55 -20.81 12.17
CA ARG A 134 -17.47 -20.47 11.07
C ARG A 134 -17.29 -19.04 10.56
N VAL A 135 -17.19 -18.07 11.48
CA VAL A 135 -16.96 -16.64 11.11
C VAL A 135 -15.57 -16.46 10.51
N LEU A 136 -14.56 -17.16 11.04
CA LEU A 136 -13.23 -17.19 10.44
C LEU A 136 -13.29 -17.68 8.99
N GLU A 137 -13.85 -18.86 8.75
CA GLU A 137 -13.87 -19.48 7.42
C GLU A 137 -14.69 -18.69 6.40
N ARG A 138 -15.83 -18.12 6.81
CA ARG A 138 -16.77 -17.44 5.88
C ARG A 138 -16.48 -15.96 5.65
N ILE A 139 -15.81 -15.27 6.59
CA ILE A 139 -15.61 -13.82 6.52
C ILE A 139 -14.14 -13.47 6.58
N TRP A 140 -13.47 -13.82 7.68
CA TRP A 140 -12.14 -13.30 7.92
C TRP A 140 -11.09 -13.92 7.01
N LEU A 141 -11.14 -15.23 6.77
CA LEU A 141 -10.17 -15.93 5.95
C LEU A 141 -10.20 -15.46 4.48
N PRO A 142 -11.38 -15.31 3.84
CA PRO A 142 -11.45 -14.68 2.52
C PRO A 142 -10.91 -13.25 2.49
N LEU A 143 -11.21 -12.41 3.49
CA LEU A 143 -10.70 -11.05 3.56
C LEU A 143 -9.18 -10.99 3.76
N LEU A 144 -8.63 -11.87 4.61
CA LEU A 144 -7.19 -11.99 4.81
C LEU A 144 -6.50 -12.44 3.53
N ARG A 145 -7.02 -13.47 2.85
CA ARG A 145 -6.50 -13.92 1.54
C ARG A 145 -6.58 -12.82 0.48
N SER A 146 -7.68 -12.07 0.46
CA SER A 146 -7.85 -10.94 -0.46
C SER A 146 -6.80 -9.85 -0.25
N LYS A 147 -6.30 -9.66 0.98
CA LYS A 147 -5.29 -8.63 1.30
C LYS A 147 -3.84 -9.14 1.33
N LEU A 148 -3.63 -10.41 1.62
CA LEU A 148 -2.32 -10.99 1.91
C LEU A 148 -1.94 -12.16 1.00
N GLY A 149 -2.81 -12.56 0.06
CA GLY A 149 -2.59 -13.81 -0.70
C GLY A 149 -2.32 -14.96 0.28
N GLU A 150 -1.33 -15.81 0.00
CA GLU A 150 -0.89 -16.89 0.88
C GLU A 150 -0.11 -16.44 2.15
N ASN A 151 0.39 -15.20 2.19
CA ASN A 151 1.09 -14.66 3.38
C ASN A 151 0.16 -14.49 4.59
N TYR A 152 -1.16 -14.66 4.43
CA TYR A 152 -2.10 -14.67 5.56
C TYR A 152 -1.71 -15.68 6.65
N ARG A 153 -1.00 -16.75 6.27
CA ARG A 153 -0.52 -17.80 7.18
C ARG A 153 0.59 -17.34 8.12
N LEU A 154 1.30 -16.28 7.74
CA LEU A 154 2.46 -15.74 8.47
C LEU A 154 2.11 -14.46 9.24
N ALA A 155 1.00 -13.81 8.90
CA ALA A 155 0.61 -12.55 9.50
C ALA A 155 0.20 -12.72 10.97
N SER A 156 0.75 -11.88 11.84
CA SER A 156 0.40 -11.78 13.25
C SER A 156 -0.95 -11.09 13.45
N ALA A 157 -1.55 -11.26 14.63
CA ALA A 157 -2.81 -10.63 14.99
C ALA A 157 -2.73 -9.09 15.05
N ALA A 158 -1.52 -8.52 15.17
CA ALA A 158 -1.29 -7.08 15.09
C ALA A 158 -1.78 -6.49 13.75
N PHE A 159 -1.66 -7.24 12.65
CA PHE A 159 -2.14 -6.82 11.33
C PHE A 159 -3.65 -6.58 11.30
N ILE A 160 -4.43 -7.59 11.73
CA ILE A 160 -5.89 -7.48 11.68
C ILE A 160 -6.42 -6.50 12.72
N TRP A 161 -5.78 -6.42 13.88
CA TRP A 161 -6.08 -5.42 14.89
C TRP A 161 -5.92 -4.00 14.34
N ALA A 162 -4.83 -3.72 13.61
CA ALA A 162 -4.59 -2.39 13.04
C ALA A 162 -5.69 -1.98 12.05
N ILE A 163 -6.18 -2.93 11.24
CA ILE A 163 -7.32 -2.71 10.34
C ILE A 163 -8.59 -2.41 11.14
N ILE A 164 -8.91 -3.24 12.14
CA ILE A 164 -10.12 -3.04 12.97
C ILE A 164 -10.05 -1.71 13.72
N ALA A 165 -8.91 -1.37 14.33
CA ALA A 165 -8.71 -0.13 15.06
C ALA A 165 -8.90 1.09 14.16
N ARG A 166 -8.33 1.06 12.94
CA ARG A 166 -8.50 2.13 11.95
C ARG A 166 -9.96 2.30 11.52
N MET A 167 -10.64 1.21 11.17
CA MET A 167 -12.05 1.25 10.77
C MET A 167 -12.97 1.73 11.91
N TYR A 168 -12.70 1.29 13.14
CA TYR A 168 -13.47 1.71 14.31
C TYR A 168 -13.25 3.19 14.66
N ALA A 169 -12.01 3.69 14.57
CA ALA A 169 -11.70 5.11 14.77
C ALA A 169 -12.42 6.01 13.75
N ALA A 170 -12.45 5.60 12.48
CA ALA A 170 -13.18 6.32 11.43
C ALA A 170 -14.69 6.43 11.70
N ARG A 171 -15.30 5.43 12.36
CA ARG A 171 -16.72 5.45 12.74
C ARG A 171 -17.00 6.32 13.97
N ARG A 172 -16.05 6.42 14.90
CA ARG A 172 -16.19 7.23 16.13
C ARG A 172 -16.07 8.73 15.92
N SER A 173 -15.36 9.16 14.88
CA SER A 173 -15.16 10.60 14.58
C SER A 173 -16.41 11.31 14.05
N GLY A 174 -17.59 10.69 14.11
CA GLY A 174 -18.86 11.29 13.67
C GLY A 174 -19.05 11.31 12.15
N LEU A 175 -18.15 10.68 11.39
CA LEU A 175 -18.28 10.45 9.96
C LEU A 175 -19.37 9.40 9.73
N LYS A 176 -20.60 9.86 9.51
CA LYS A 176 -21.78 8.99 9.32
C LYS A 176 -21.72 8.16 8.04
N GLU A 177 -20.82 8.47 7.11
CA GLU A 177 -20.67 7.78 5.82
C GLU A 177 -19.20 7.59 5.44
N GLU A 178 -18.84 6.40 4.96
CA GLU A 178 -17.50 6.09 4.43
C GLU A 178 -17.32 6.79 3.08
N MET A 179 -16.65 7.95 3.10
CA MET A 179 -16.28 8.72 1.92
C MET A 179 -14.86 8.39 1.50
N PHE A 180 -14.66 8.11 0.22
CA PHE A 180 -13.33 8.02 -0.38
C PHE A 180 -13.05 9.28 -1.18
N GLY A 181 -11.81 9.72 -1.11
CA GLY A 181 -11.31 10.90 -1.79
C GLY A 181 -10.26 10.54 -2.84
N TYR A 182 -10.13 11.42 -3.82
CA TYR A 182 -9.08 11.38 -4.83
C TYR A 182 -8.68 12.80 -5.21
N VAL A 183 -7.45 12.97 -5.69
CA VAL A 183 -7.03 14.23 -6.30
C VAL A 183 -7.45 14.19 -7.76
N ASP A 184 -8.11 15.25 -8.23
CA ASP A 184 -8.47 15.37 -9.64
C ASP A 184 -7.22 15.34 -10.53
N GLY A 185 -7.08 14.31 -11.37
CA GLY A 185 -5.86 14.00 -12.13
C GLY A 185 -4.93 12.95 -11.48
N GLY A 186 -5.35 12.35 -10.36
CA GLY A 186 -4.62 11.29 -9.67
C GLY A 186 -3.37 11.77 -8.93
N TYR A 187 -2.58 10.81 -8.45
CA TYR A 187 -1.30 11.05 -7.80
C TYR A 187 -0.24 11.62 -8.75
N ALA A 188 -0.43 11.53 -10.08
CA ALA A 188 0.42 12.20 -11.05
C ALA A 188 0.53 13.72 -10.76
N GLU A 189 -0.58 14.35 -10.39
CA GLU A 189 -0.63 15.78 -10.06
C GLU A 189 0.05 16.09 -8.72
N VAL A 190 -0.14 15.22 -7.73
CA VAL A 190 0.53 15.32 -6.42
C VAL A 190 2.05 15.19 -6.58
N LEU A 191 2.51 14.21 -7.35
CA LEU A 191 3.92 13.97 -7.62
C LEU A 191 4.55 15.11 -8.43
N ARG A 192 3.82 15.67 -9.40
CA ARG A 192 4.28 16.85 -10.16
C ARG A 192 4.43 18.07 -9.24
N ALA A 193 3.43 18.35 -8.40
CA ALA A 193 3.50 19.45 -7.45
C ALA A 193 4.63 19.26 -6.43
N LEU A 194 4.80 18.04 -5.92
CA LEU A 194 5.88 17.72 -4.99
C LEU A 194 7.26 17.82 -5.64
N SER A 195 7.42 17.41 -6.90
CA SER A 195 8.67 17.56 -7.65
C SER A 195 9.02 19.04 -7.83
N ARG A 196 8.06 19.86 -8.30
CA ARG A 196 8.25 21.32 -8.39
C ARG A 196 8.64 21.93 -7.04
N ARG A 197 7.98 21.51 -5.96
CA ARG A 197 8.29 22.00 -4.61
C ARG A 197 9.71 21.63 -4.17
N LEU A 198 10.19 20.43 -4.52
CA LEU A 198 11.57 20.03 -4.26
C LEU A 198 12.57 20.89 -5.05
N ASP A 199 12.27 21.17 -6.32
CA ASP A 199 13.10 22.02 -7.18
C ASP A 199 13.18 23.46 -6.65
N GLU A 200 12.04 24.06 -6.26
CA GLU A 200 11.97 25.38 -5.62
C GLU A 200 12.78 25.47 -4.33
N LEU A 201 12.79 24.39 -3.55
CA LEU A 201 13.59 24.31 -2.33
C LEU A 201 15.08 24.05 -2.63
N GLY A 202 15.46 23.80 -3.88
CA GLY A 202 16.84 23.51 -4.28
C GLY A 202 17.31 22.09 -3.91
N VAL A 203 16.39 21.12 -3.84
CA VAL A 203 16.74 19.70 -3.72
C VAL A 203 17.19 19.20 -5.10
N THR A 204 18.36 18.58 -5.18
CA THR A 204 18.80 17.94 -6.42
C THR A 204 18.14 16.58 -6.56
N THR A 205 17.38 16.33 -7.62
CA THR A 205 16.78 15.01 -7.87
C THR A 205 17.46 14.35 -9.06
N LEU A 206 18.01 13.15 -8.85
CA LEU A 206 18.62 12.32 -9.89
C LEU A 206 17.75 11.09 -10.12
N ASN A 207 16.98 11.09 -11.21
CA ASN A 207 16.28 9.91 -11.69
C ASN A 207 17.24 9.02 -12.50
N SER A 208 16.83 7.78 -12.78
CA SER A 208 17.69 6.77 -13.43
C SER A 208 19.03 6.58 -12.71
N ALA A 209 19.04 6.78 -11.39
CA ALA A 209 20.21 6.72 -10.52
C ALA A 209 20.10 5.50 -9.58
N ALA A 210 20.12 4.31 -10.17
CA ALA A 210 20.07 3.06 -9.41
C ALA A 210 21.32 2.91 -8.55
N VAL A 211 21.17 2.93 -7.22
CA VAL A 211 22.26 2.72 -6.27
C VAL A 211 22.69 1.25 -6.32
N GLN A 212 23.96 1.01 -6.59
CA GLN A 212 24.57 -0.32 -6.61
C GLN A 212 25.30 -0.63 -5.30
N ARG A 213 25.93 0.38 -4.69
CA ARG A 213 26.68 0.22 -3.44
C ARG A 213 26.68 1.49 -2.60
N VAL A 214 26.58 1.33 -1.30
CA VAL A 214 26.71 2.37 -0.28
C VAL A 214 27.78 1.91 0.70
N GLU A 215 28.81 2.72 0.87
CA GLU A 215 29.93 2.42 1.77
C GLU A 215 30.14 3.56 2.76
N ASP A 216 30.11 3.24 4.06
CA ASP A 216 30.46 4.18 5.12
C ASP A 216 31.98 4.23 5.28
N ARG A 217 32.52 5.46 5.30
CA ARG A 217 33.93 5.79 5.42
C ARG A 217 34.24 6.52 6.74
N GLY A 218 33.34 6.47 7.72
CA GLY A 218 33.52 7.13 9.01
C GLY A 218 33.56 8.65 8.88
N GLU A 219 34.63 9.29 9.31
CA GLU A 219 34.75 10.76 9.22
C GLU A 219 34.73 11.30 7.78
N ALA A 220 35.09 10.47 6.79
CA ALA A 220 35.04 10.84 5.38
C ALA A 220 33.62 10.77 4.76
N GLY A 221 32.60 10.40 5.55
CA GLY A 221 31.20 10.32 5.14
C GLY A 221 30.85 9.01 4.43
N VAL A 222 30.01 9.10 3.40
CA VAL A 222 29.46 7.96 2.66
C VAL A 222 29.79 8.06 1.19
N ASP A 223 30.34 6.98 0.65
CA ASP A 223 30.52 6.77 -0.80
C ASP A 223 29.31 6.02 -1.37
N ILE A 224 28.72 6.56 -2.45
CA ILE A 224 27.61 5.94 -3.16
C ILE A 224 28.05 5.65 -4.60
N ARG A 225 27.95 4.39 -5.02
CA ARG A 225 28.20 3.96 -6.40
C ARG A 225 26.87 3.64 -7.07
N LEU A 226 26.63 4.25 -8.23
CA LEU A 226 25.48 3.99 -9.07
C LEU A 226 25.77 2.86 -10.07
N ALA A 227 24.72 2.22 -10.58
CA ALA A 227 24.82 1.12 -11.53
C ALA A 227 25.45 1.52 -12.87
N ASP A 228 25.36 2.81 -13.24
CA ASP A 228 25.98 3.38 -14.44
C ASP A 228 27.45 3.81 -14.23
N GLY A 229 28.02 3.50 -13.07
CA GLY A 229 29.41 3.80 -12.74
C GLY A 229 29.66 5.18 -12.12
N ARG A 230 28.66 6.08 -12.09
CA ARG A 230 28.79 7.36 -11.38
C ARG A 230 29.04 7.13 -9.89
N ARG A 231 29.82 8.02 -9.29
CA ARG A 231 30.16 8.02 -7.86
C ARG A 231 29.76 9.34 -7.23
N LEU A 232 29.16 9.25 -6.05
CA LEU A 232 28.75 10.39 -5.24
C LEU A 232 29.36 10.25 -3.85
N ARG A 233 29.70 11.39 -3.24
CA ARG A 233 30.13 11.46 -1.84
C ARG A 233 29.22 12.40 -1.08
N THR A 234 28.79 11.99 0.11
CA THR A 234 27.91 12.76 1.00
C THR A 234 28.36 12.58 2.44
N ALA A 235 27.97 13.48 3.33
CA ALA A 235 28.23 13.31 4.76
C ALA A 235 27.42 12.15 5.35
N LYS A 236 26.15 12.03 4.95
CA LYS A 236 25.18 11.07 5.47
C LYS A 236 24.28 10.55 4.35
N ALA A 237 23.78 9.32 4.49
CA ALA A 237 22.85 8.70 3.55
C ALA A 237 21.59 8.21 4.28
N VAL A 238 20.41 8.45 3.71
CA VAL A 238 19.14 7.92 4.22
C VAL A 238 18.52 7.03 3.17
N LEU A 239 18.37 5.75 3.47
CA LEU A 239 17.86 4.74 2.56
C LEU A 239 16.37 4.55 2.79
N THR A 240 15.60 4.81 1.74
CA THR A 240 14.14 4.58 1.70
C THR A 240 13.78 3.35 0.85
N LEU A 241 14.78 2.51 0.55
CA LEU A 241 14.64 1.28 -0.23
C LEU A 241 13.92 0.19 0.60
N PRO A 242 13.32 -0.82 -0.05
CA PRO A 242 12.96 -2.06 0.63
C PRO A 242 14.15 -2.67 1.35
N THR A 243 13.93 -3.30 2.51
CA THR A 243 15.01 -3.73 3.41
C THR A 243 15.95 -4.76 2.79
N GLY A 244 15.43 -5.69 1.98
CA GLY A 244 16.26 -6.62 1.22
C GLY A 244 17.20 -5.93 0.23
N ALA A 245 16.78 -4.80 -0.37
CA ALA A 245 17.63 -4.01 -1.25
C ALA A 245 18.66 -3.20 -0.46
N VAL A 246 18.32 -2.70 0.74
CA VAL A 246 19.29 -2.10 1.67
C VAL A 246 20.41 -3.10 2.00
N ALA A 247 20.05 -4.33 2.38
CA ALA A 247 21.01 -5.38 2.68
C ALA A 247 21.88 -5.77 1.46
N ALA A 248 21.41 -5.55 0.23
CA ALA A 248 22.20 -5.81 -0.98
C ALA A 248 23.20 -4.68 -1.30
N VAL A 249 22.82 -3.42 -1.06
CA VAL A 249 23.67 -2.27 -1.40
C VAL A 249 24.64 -1.86 -0.29
N CYS A 250 24.40 -2.28 0.96
CA CYS A 250 25.23 -1.95 2.12
C CYS A 250 25.96 -3.19 2.68
N PRO A 251 27.07 -3.65 2.06
CA PRO A 251 27.77 -4.87 2.50
C PRO A 251 28.58 -4.71 3.80
N GLN A 252 28.65 -3.50 4.37
CA GLN A 252 29.36 -3.22 5.63
C GLN A 252 28.43 -3.31 6.86
N LEU A 253 27.12 -3.55 6.66
CA LEU A 253 26.23 -3.80 7.78
C LEU A 253 26.69 -5.05 8.53
N ASP A 254 26.45 -5.10 9.83
CA ASP A 254 26.73 -6.30 10.60
C ASP A 254 25.79 -7.47 10.18
N ASP A 255 26.18 -8.68 10.58
CA ASP A 255 25.48 -9.89 10.19
C ASP A 255 24.04 -9.94 10.75
N ASP A 256 23.84 -9.46 11.97
CA ASP A 256 22.53 -9.40 12.64
C ASP A 256 21.57 -8.46 11.91
N GLU A 257 22.05 -7.30 11.44
CA GLU A 257 21.28 -6.36 10.62
C GLU A 257 21.01 -6.93 9.23
N HIS A 258 21.98 -7.60 8.62
CA HIS A 258 21.75 -8.30 7.36
C HIS A 258 20.65 -9.36 7.48
N GLU A 259 20.68 -10.16 8.54
CA GLU A 259 19.64 -11.16 8.82
C GLU A 259 18.28 -10.49 9.07
N ARG A 260 18.23 -9.46 9.94
CA ARG A 260 17.02 -8.68 10.24
C ARG A 260 16.37 -8.13 8.96
N LEU A 261 17.16 -7.47 8.11
CA LEU A 261 16.66 -6.81 6.90
C LEU A 261 16.19 -7.80 5.84
N ARG A 262 16.87 -8.94 5.69
CA ARG A 262 16.48 -10.03 4.79
C ARG A 262 15.28 -10.83 5.30
N GLY A 263 15.10 -10.88 6.63
CA GLY A 263 13.97 -11.55 7.28
C GLY A 263 12.62 -10.86 7.09
N VAL A 264 12.58 -9.63 6.55
CA VAL A 264 11.33 -8.93 6.24
C VAL A 264 10.63 -9.61 5.07
N VAL A 265 9.48 -10.20 5.35
CA VAL A 265 8.59 -10.78 4.32
C VAL A 265 7.77 -9.68 3.67
N TYR A 266 7.86 -9.57 2.35
CA TYR A 266 7.06 -8.62 1.58
C TYR A 266 5.90 -9.31 0.85
N GLN A 267 4.76 -8.64 0.85
CA GLN A 267 3.71 -8.84 -0.14
C GLN A 267 4.05 -8.07 -1.41
N GLY A 268 3.88 -8.70 -2.56
CA GLY A 268 3.87 -8.02 -3.85
C GLY A 268 2.47 -7.99 -4.48
N ILE A 269 2.37 -7.32 -5.62
CA ILE A 269 1.14 -7.18 -6.40
C ILE A 269 1.44 -7.31 -7.89
N VAL A 270 0.55 -8.03 -8.58
CA VAL A 270 0.33 -7.93 -10.03
C VAL A 270 -1.06 -7.32 -10.20
N CYS A 271 -1.17 -6.24 -10.97
CA CYS A 271 -2.41 -5.47 -11.08
C CYS A 271 -2.72 -5.22 -12.55
N GLY A 272 -3.82 -5.79 -13.03
CA GLY A 272 -4.37 -5.44 -14.33
C GLY A 272 -5.16 -4.13 -14.23
N ALA A 273 -4.82 -3.11 -14.99
CA ALA A 273 -5.64 -1.93 -15.20
C ALA A 273 -6.36 -2.08 -16.54
N MET A 274 -7.68 -1.94 -16.53
CA MET A 274 -8.53 -2.21 -17.68
C MET A 274 -9.46 -1.03 -17.94
N LEU A 275 -9.45 -0.54 -19.17
CA LEU A 275 -10.35 0.51 -19.63
C LEU A 275 -11.50 -0.13 -20.42
N LEU A 276 -12.72 0.05 -19.96
CA LEU A 276 -13.92 -0.57 -20.51
C LEU A 276 -14.86 0.47 -21.11
N ARG A 277 -15.61 0.09 -22.15
CA ARG A 277 -16.70 0.91 -22.69
C ARG A 277 -17.80 1.13 -21.64
N GLU A 278 -18.16 0.09 -20.91
CA GLU A 278 -19.21 0.12 -19.88
C GLU A 278 -18.68 -0.37 -18.52
N PRO A 279 -19.28 0.12 -17.41
CA PRO A 279 -18.91 -0.32 -16.06
C PRO A 279 -19.26 -1.79 -15.80
N LEU A 280 -18.49 -2.45 -14.93
CA LEU A 280 -18.78 -3.81 -14.49
C LEU A 280 -19.93 -3.80 -13.49
N SER A 281 -19.91 -2.85 -12.55
CA SER A 281 -20.80 -2.82 -11.39
C SER A 281 -20.89 -1.41 -10.78
N PRO A 282 -21.84 -1.16 -9.86
CA PRO A 282 -21.88 0.10 -9.12
C PRO A 282 -20.94 0.13 -7.91
N TYR A 283 -20.11 -0.90 -7.69
CA TYR A 283 -19.27 -1.04 -6.50
C TYR A 283 -17.86 -0.55 -6.79
N TYR A 284 -17.35 0.37 -5.96
CA TYR A 284 -15.96 0.79 -6.03
C TYR A 284 -15.02 -0.36 -5.71
N VAL A 285 -15.33 -1.17 -4.70
CA VAL A 285 -14.55 -2.36 -4.34
C VAL A 285 -15.45 -3.58 -4.32
N THR A 286 -15.06 -4.62 -5.05
CA THR A 286 -15.65 -5.95 -4.94
C THR A 286 -14.63 -6.90 -4.33
N ASN A 287 -14.92 -7.38 -3.12
CA ASN A 287 -14.13 -8.41 -2.45
C ASN A 287 -14.53 -9.77 -3.02
N ILE A 288 -13.53 -10.60 -3.30
CA ILE A 288 -13.74 -11.90 -3.95
C ILE A 288 -13.40 -12.97 -2.95
N THR A 289 -14.36 -13.85 -2.68
CA THR A 289 -14.19 -14.96 -1.73
C THR A 289 -14.20 -16.32 -2.42
N ASP A 290 -14.67 -16.38 -3.66
CA ASP A 290 -14.74 -17.61 -4.43
C ASP A 290 -13.35 -18.04 -4.93
N PRO A 291 -13.02 -19.34 -4.85
CA PRO A 291 -11.77 -19.87 -5.37
C PRO A 291 -11.77 -19.85 -6.91
N GLY A 292 -10.58 -19.93 -7.50
CA GLY A 292 -10.41 -20.04 -8.96
C GLY A 292 -10.56 -18.72 -9.74
N ILE A 293 -10.60 -17.59 -9.04
CA ILE A 293 -10.52 -16.25 -9.63
C ILE A 293 -9.06 -15.76 -9.56
N PRO A 294 -8.48 -15.27 -10.66
CA PRO A 294 -7.04 -14.98 -10.74
C PRO A 294 -6.64 -13.63 -10.13
N PHE A 295 -7.56 -12.93 -9.47
CA PHE A 295 -7.31 -11.67 -8.77
C PHE A 295 -8.02 -11.67 -7.42
N THR A 296 -7.49 -10.89 -6.48
CA THR A 296 -7.91 -10.86 -5.08
C THR A 296 -9.02 -9.83 -4.81
N GLY A 297 -9.36 -9.00 -5.79
CA GLY A 297 -10.47 -8.04 -5.73
C GLY A 297 -10.67 -7.34 -7.08
N ILE A 298 -11.74 -6.55 -7.19
CA ILE A 298 -11.98 -5.64 -8.32
C ILE A 298 -12.15 -4.24 -7.74
N ILE A 299 -11.42 -3.28 -8.29
CA ILE A 299 -11.52 -1.87 -7.92
C ILE A 299 -12.03 -1.08 -9.13
N GLU A 300 -13.30 -0.71 -9.12
CA GLU A 300 -13.93 0.09 -10.16
C GLU A 300 -13.73 1.57 -9.85
N MET A 301 -12.62 2.13 -10.33
CA MET A 301 -12.19 3.49 -10.01
C MET A 301 -13.25 4.52 -10.42
N THR A 302 -13.94 4.27 -11.53
CA THR A 302 -15.02 5.10 -12.08
C THR A 302 -16.35 4.99 -11.36
N ALA A 303 -16.46 4.15 -10.33
CA ALA A 303 -17.53 4.27 -9.33
C ALA A 303 -17.28 5.44 -8.34
N LEU A 304 -16.04 5.95 -8.29
CA LEU A 304 -15.63 7.10 -7.47
C LEU A 304 -15.24 8.32 -8.34
N VAL A 305 -14.58 8.10 -9.47
CA VAL A 305 -14.08 9.13 -10.39
C VAL A 305 -15.03 9.29 -11.55
N ASP A 306 -15.30 10.53 -11.96
CA ASP A 306 -16.17 10.79 -13.09
C ASP A 306 -15.61 10.21 -14.40
N ARG A 307 -16.43 9.44 -15.13
CA ARG A 307 -16.06 8.79 -16.41
C ARG A 307 -15.61 9.78 -17.47
N SER A 308 -16.00 11.05 -17.41
CA SER A 308 -15.53 12.10 -18.33
C SER A 308 -14.00 12.24 -18.33
N ARG A 309 -13.32 11.90 -17.23
CA ARG A 309 -11.85 11.84 -17.14
C ARG A 309 -11.22 10.78 -18.05
N PHE A 310 -12.01 9.78 -18.43
CA PHE A 310 -11.61 8.66 -19.28
C PHE A 310 -12.40 8.63 -20.60
N GLY A 311 -12.88 9.78 -21.06
CA GLY A 311 -13.63 9.87 -22.32
C GLY A 311 -14.96 9.10 -22.30
N GLY A 312 -15.62 9.08 -21.14
CA GLY A 312 -16.86 8.32 -20.93
C GLY A 312 -16.65 6.84 -20.66
N ARG A 313 -15.42 6.34 -20.52
CA ARG A 313 -15.12 4.93 -20.26
C ARG A 313 -15.00 4.62 -18.77
N SER A 314 -15.03 3.34 -18.42
CA SER A 314 -14.89 2.84 -17.04
C SER A 314 -13.46 2.33 -16.81
N LEU A 315 -12.79 2.78 -15.74
CA LEU A 315 -11.45 2.32 -15.36
C LEU A 315 -11.57 1.33 -14.20
N VAL A 316 -11.06 0.12 -14.39
CA VAL A 316 -11.12 -0.98 -13.43
C VAL A 316 -9.73 -1.51 -13.15
N TYR A 317 -9.41 -1.77 -11.88
CA TYR A 317 -8.21 -2.48 -11.46
C TYR A 317 -8.55 -3.89 -10.96
N LEU A 318 -7.69 -4.85 -11.31
CA LEU A 318 -7.78 -6.26 -10.97
C LEU A 318 -6.52 -6.66 -10.22
N PRO A 319 -6.38 -6.26 -8.94
CA PRO A 319 -5.21 -6.60 -8.15
C PRO A 319 -5.16 -8.07 -7.78
N ARG A 320 -3.98 -8.66 -7.85
CA ARG A 320 -3.62 -9.97 -7.31
C ARG A 320 -2.42 -9.80 -6.39
N TYR A 321 -2.62 -9.98 -5.09
CA TYR A 321 -1.54 -9.97 -4.12
C TYR A 321 -0.79 -11.30 -4.09
N LEU A 322 0.54 -11.25 -4.19
CA LEU A 322 1.42 -12.42 -4.32
C LEU A 322 2.48 -12.49 -3.22
N ALA A 323 2.76 -13.70 -2.75
CA ALA A 323 3.97 -13.99 -1.97
C ALA A 323 5.23 -13.86 -2.87
N GLN A 324 6.43 -13.75 -2.30
CA GLN A 324 7.64 -13.53 -3.09
C GLN A 324 7.99 -14.71 -4.01
N ASP A 325 7.60 -15.92 -3.66
CA ASP A 325 7.86 -17.17 -4.35
C ASP A 325 6.68 -17.65 -5.22
N ASP A 326 5.62 -16.85 -5.33
CA ASP A 326 4.43 -17.23 -6.09
C ASP A 326 4.74 -17.42 -7.59
N PRO A 327 4.37 -18.54 -8.22
CA PRO A 327 4.64 -18.80 -9.63
C PRO A 327 3.96 -17.79 -10.57
N ALA A 328 2.93 -17.08 -10.10
CA ALA A 328 2.27 -16.03 -10.88
C ALA A 328 3.19 -14.85 -11.23
N TRP A 329 4.35 -14.71 -10.58
CA TRP A 329 5.39 -13.76 -11.00
C TRP A 329 5.95 -14.05 -12.39
N GLY A 330 5.89 -15.30 -12.85
CA GLY A 330 6.36 -15.71 -14.17
C GLY A 330 5.33 -15.53 -15.29
N LEU A 331 4.10 -15.10 -14.98
CA LEU A 331 3.08 -14.86 -16.00
C LEU A 331 3.42 -13.59 -16.78
N ASP A 332 3.39 -13.69 -18.11
CA ASP A 332 3.44 -12.54 -18.99
C ASP A 332 2.13 -11.72 -18.95
N ASP A 333 2.13 -10.56 -19.62
CA ASP A 333 1.01 -9.63 -19.59
C ASP A 333 -0.24 -10.17 -20.31
N ASP A 334 -0.04 -10.91 -21.39
CA ASP A 334 -1.13 -11.48 -22.19
C ASP A 334 -1.84 -12.60 -21.43
N GLU A 335 -1.10 -13.42 -20.69
CA GLU A 335 -1.65 -14.46 -19.84
C GLU A 335 -2.44 -13.88 -18.67
N VAL A 336 -1.90 -12.84 -18.01
CA VAL A 336 -2.64 -12.11 -16.96
C VAL A 336 -3.94 -11.52 -17.54
N ARG A 337 -3.86 -10.88 -18.71
CA ARG A 337 -5.03 -10.32 -19.40
C ARG A 337 -6.08 -11.38 -19.70
N ARG A 338 -5.67 -12.50 -20.30
CA ARG A 338 -6.56 -13.60 -20.68
C ARG A 338 -7.27 -14.19 -19.46
N GLN A 339 -6.50 -14.54 -18.42
CA GLN A 339 -7.07 -15.05 -17.16
C GLN A 339 -8.07 -14.06 -16.54
N SER A 340 -7.73 -12.77 -16.55
CA SER A 340 -8.61 -11.71 -16.04
C SER A 340 -9.93 -11.62 -16.80
N ILE A 341 -9.88 -11.57 -18.14
CA ILE A 341 -11.08 -11.47 -18.99
C ILE A 341 -11.95 -12.73 -18.84
N ASP A 342 -11.34 -13.92 -18.87
CA ASP A 342 -12.06 -15.20 -18.71
C ASP A 342 -12.79 -15.26 -17.36
N ALA A 343 -12.16 -14.77 -16.29
CA ALA A 343 -12.79 -14.71 -14.98
C ALA A 343 -13.93 -13.70 -14.93
N LEU A 344 -13.77 -12.52 -15.52
CA LEU A 344 -14.84 -11.51 -15.57
C LEU A 344 -16.05 -11.98 -16.37
N CYS A 345 -15.88 -12.73 -17.46
CA CYS A 345 -16.99 -13.35 -18.19
C CYS A 345 -17.80 -14.31 -17.31
N ARG A 346 -17.15 -15.03 -16.39
CA ARG A 346 -17.83 -15.90 -15.42
C ARG A 346 -18.52 -15.12 -14.30
N MET A 347 -17.94 -14.00 -13.88
CA MET A 347 -18.44 -13.19 -12.76
C MET A 347 -19.61 -12.27 -13.15
N TYR A 348 -19.60 -11.75 -14.37
CA TYR A 348 -20.56 -10.74 -14.84
C TYR A 348 -21.20 -11.19 -16.16
N PRO A 349 -22.46 -11.67 -16.13
CA PRO A 349 -23.14 -12.15 -17.34
C PRO A 349 -23.29 -11.11 -18.46
N HIS A 350 -23.26 -9.83 -18.11
CA HIS A 350 -23.35 -8.70 -19.06
C HIS A 350 -21.98 -8.19 -19.53
N PHE A 351 -20.87 -8.76 -19.05
CA PHE A 351 -19.54 -8.34 -19.46
C PHE A 351 -19.24 -8.82 -20.89
N ASP A 352 -18.90 -7.87 -21.76
CA ASP A 352 -18.48 -8.12 -23.14
C ASP A 352 -16.96 -7.90 -23.28
N PRO A 353 -16.16 -8.94 -23.56
CA PRO A 353 -14.73 -8.83 -23.84
C PRO A 353 -14.40 -7.85 -24.98
N ALA A 354 -15.28 -7.68 -25.97
CA ALA A 354 -15.09 -6.73 -27.07
C ALA A 354 -15.19 -5.26 -26.60
N GLY A 355 -15.75 -5.05 -25.40
CA GLY A 355 -15.81 -3.76 -24.71
C GLY A 355 -14.50 -3.33 -24.04
N VAL A 356 -13.46 -4.18 -24.02
CA VAL A 356 -12.14 -3.84 -23.49
C VAL A 356 -11.39 -2.94 -24.47
N VAL A 357 -11.17 -1.68 -24.07
CA VAL A 357 -10.50 -0.66 -24.90
C VAL A 357 -8.98 -0.73 -24.76
N ASP A 358 -8.48 -0.92 -23.54
CA ASP A 358 -7.06 -1.06 -23.25
C ASP A 358 -6.88 -1.90 -21.96
N PHE A 359 -5.73 -2.56 -21.85
CA PHE A 359 -5.36 -3.37 -20.69
C PHE A 359 -3.86 -3.24 -20.43
N LYS A 360 -3.47 -2.89 -19.20
CA LYS A 360 -2.08 -2.75 -18.75
C LYS A 360 -1.84 -3.64 -17.54
N VAL A 361 -0.64 -4.22 -17.46
CA VAL A 361 -0.25 -5.02 -16.30
C VAL A 361 0.90 -4.34 -15.58
N SER A 362 0.65 -3.98 -14.33
CA SER A 362 1.64 -3.37 -13.46
C SER A 362 2.06 -4.33 -12.35
N ARG A 363 3.37 -4.40 -12.07
CA ARG A 363 3.95 -5.31 -11.08
C ARG A 363 4.80 -4.56 -10.05
N ALA A 364 4.67 -4.94 -8.79
CA ALA A 364 5.59 -4.51 -7.74
C ALA A 364 5.82 -5.65 -6.75
N ARG A 365 7.06 -6.15 -6.67
CA ARG A 365 7.40 -7.28 -5.78
C ARG A 365 7.36 -6.90 -4.31
N GLN A 366 7.75 -5.68 -3.96
CA GLN A 366 7.85 -5.23 -2.57
C GLN A 366 6.88 -4.07 -2.34
N VAL A 367 5.66 -4.42 -1.91
CA VAL A 367 4.60 -3.47 -1.58
C VAL A 367 4.55 -3.32 -0.06
N LEU A 368 3.96 -4.29 0.63
CA LEU A 368 3.72 -4.23 2.07
C LEU A 368 4.67 -5.18 2.80
N ALA A 369 5.39 -4.69 3.80
CA ALA A 369 6.06 -5.56 4.77
C ALA A 369 4.99 -6.22 5.64
N ILE A 370 4.97 -7.55 5.69
CA ILE A 370 4.01 -8.30 6.49
C ILE A 370 4.46 -8.25 7.95
N ALA A 371 3.53 -7.87 8.84
CA ALA A 371 3.74 -7.96 10.27
C ALA A 371 3.72 -9.43 10.71
N THR A 372 4.85 -10.13 10.55
CA THR A 372 5.05 -11.51 10.99
C THR A 372 5.09 -11.64 12.52
N ILE A 373 5.25 -12.86 13.02
CA ILE A 373 5.43 -13.06 14.46
C ILE A 373 6.68 -12.32 14.97
N ASP A 374 6.51 -11.60 16.07
CA ASP A 374 7.55 -10.75 16.70
C ASP A 374 8.21 -9.74 15.73
N TYR A 375 7.45 -9.25 14.74
CA TYR A 375 7.97 -8.40 13.66
C TYR A 375 8.80 -7.22 14.16
N THR A 376 8.31 -6.48 15.15
CA THR A 376 8.99 -5.30 15.69
C THR A 376 10.35 -5.65 16.27
N ALA A 377 10.44 -6.79 16.98
CA ALA A 377 11.68 -7.23 17.62
C ALA A 377 12.65 -7.87 16.63
N ARG A 378 12.16 -8.66 15.66
CA ARG A 378 13.02 -9.52 14.81
C ARG A 378 13.35 -8.92 13.45
N ALA A 379 12.42 -8.20 12.81
CA ALA A 379 12.52 -7.86 11.39
C ALA A 379 12.41 -6.35 11.10
N MET A 380 11.69 -5.59 11.93
CA MET A 380 11.52 -4.16 11.72
C MET A 380 12.89 -3.45 11.72
N PRO A 381 13.23 -2.67 10.67
CA PRO A 381 14.53 -2.02 10.58
C PRO A 381 14.64 -0.84 11.56
N PRO A 382 15.79 -0.67 12.23
CA PRO A 382 16.05 0.51 13.05
C PRO A 382 16.20 1.76 12.16
N LEU A 383 16.12 2.94 12.78
CA LEU A 383 16.44 4.20 12.08
C LEU A 383 17.95 4.32 11.83
N GLN A 384 18.75 4.07 12.87
CA GLN A 384 20.20 4.08 12.82
C GLN A 384 20.69 2.67 12.50
N THR A 385 21.61 2.55 11.56
CA THR A 385 22.27 1.28 11.26
C THR A 385 23.55 1.11 12.08
N SER A 386 24.21 -0.05 12.00
CA SER A 386 25.59 -0.23 12.47
C SER A 386 26.59 0.73 11.81
N LEU A 387 26.23 1.32 10.66
CA LEU A 387 27.01 2.32 9.96
C LEU A 387 26.63 3.74 10.46
N PRO A 388 27.54 4.47 11.12
CA PRO A 388 27.24 5.75 11.79
C PRO A 388 26.72 6.86 10.86
N ASN A 389 26.95 6.74 9.55
CA ASN A 389 26.51 7.71 8.56
C ASN A 389 25.34 7.25 7.68
N VAL A 390 24.82 6.03 7.88
CA VAL A 390 23.72 5.47 7.08
C VAL A 390 22.49 5.22 7.96
N PHE A 391 21.35 5.73 7.49
CA PHE A 391 20.07 5.65 8.19
C PHE A 391 19.00 4.99 7.32
N LEU A 392 17.99 4.39 7.94
CA LEU A 392 16.86 3.77 7.25
C LEU A 392 15.54 4.46 7.60
N VAL A 393 14.80 4.86 6.56
CA VAL A 393 13.43 5.38 6.69
C VAL A 393 12.58 4.79 5.57
N ASN A 394 11.88 3.69 5.84
CA ASN A 394 11.10 2.98 4.82
C ASN A 394 9.79 2.39 5.38
N SER A 395 8.95 1.88 4.49
CA SER A 395 7.64 1.33 4.84
C SER A 395 7.68 0.08 5.73
N ALA A 396 8.82 -0.60 5.85
CA ALA A 396 8.97 -1.71 6.78
C ALA A 396 8.92 -1.26 8.26
N GLN A 397 9.01 0.05 8.53
CA GLN A 397 8.81 0.62 9.87
C GLN A 397 7.33 0.86 10.23
N ILE A 398 6.41 0.31 9.45
CA ILE A 398 4.97 0.27 9.75
C ILE A 398 4.69 -1.07 10.44
N ALA A 399 4.82 -1.13 11.77
CA ALA A 399 4.59 -2.36 12.55
C ALA A 399 3.10 -2.76 12.60
N SER A 400 2.22 -1.78 12.84
CA SER A 400 0.78 -2.00 13.03
C SER A 400 -0.04 -1.13 12.09
N GLY A 401 -0.01 -1.44 10.78
CA GLY A 401 -0.75 -0.70 9.77
C GLY A 401 -0.81 -1.41 8.43
N THR A 402 -1.61 -0.86 7.51
CA THR A 402 -1.57 -1.25 6.09
C THR A 402 -0.85 -0.17 5.30
N LEU A 403 -0.06 -0.58 4.29
CA LEU A 403 0.67 0.37 3.47
C LEU A 403 -0.33 1.23 2.68
N ASN A 404 -0.32 2.52 2.99
CA ASN A 404 -0.91 3.56 2.18
C ASN A 404 -0.02 4.82 2.26
N VAL A 405 -0.38 5.87 1.52
CA VAL A 405 0.39 7.11 1.50
C VAL A 405 0.43 7.75 2.89
N ASN A 406 -0.68 7.72 3.64
CA ASN A 406 -0.76 8.30 4.97
C ASN A 406 0.21 7.64 5.97
N GLU A 407 0.28 6.31 6.00
CA GLU A 407 1.20 5.58 6.88
C GLU A 407 2.67 5.81 6.47
N THR A 408 2.94 5.93 5.17
CA THR A 408 4.28 6.23 4.67
C THR A 408 4.72 7.64 5.11
N LEU A 409 3.82 8.62 5.03
CA LEU A 409 4.05 9.96 5.58
C LEU A 409 4.17 9.94 7.11
N GLY A 410 3.41 9.06 7.77
CA GLY A 410 3.50 8.81 9.21
C GLY A 410 4.85 8.28 9.65
N VAL A 411 5.48 7.38 8.87
CA VAL A 411 6.86 6.95 9.11
C VAL A 411 7.81 8.14 9.06
N VAL A 412 7.72 8.98 8.03
CA VAL A 412 8.53 10.19 7.92
C VAL A 412 8.31 11.09 9.14
N ALA A 413 7.06 11.36 9.50
CA ALA A 413 6.73 12.22 10.64
C ALA A 413 7.29 11.69 11.97
N ARG A 414 7.22 10.37 12.21
CA ARG A 414 7.75 9.73 13.42
C ARG A 414 9.28 9.72 13.47
N GLN A 415 9.94 9.45 12.34
CA GLN A 415 11.40 9.31 12.29
C GLN A 415 12.13 10.63 12.16
N LEU A 416 11.50 11.66 11.57
CA LEU A 416 12.14 12.93 11.26
C LEU A 416 12.78 13.63 12.48
N PRO A 417 12.16 13.72 13.68
CA PRO A 417 12.81 14.34 14.84
C PRO A 417 14.08 13.60 15.26
N ARG A 418 14.03 12.26 15.29
CA ARG A 418 15.19 11.42 15.65
C ARG A 418 16.29 11.50 14.60
N LEU A 419 15.91 11.51 13.32
CA LEU A 419 16.83 11.66 12.21
C LEU A 419 17.48 13.04 12.22
N ALA A 420 16.72 14.12 12.42
CA ALA A 420 17.26 15.47 12.53
C ALA A 420 18.30 15.58 13.65
N GLY A 421 18.00 15.01 14.84
CA GLY A 421 18.96 14.93 15.93
C GLY A 421 20.23 14.15 15.57
N ALA A 422 20.10 13.00 14.90
CA ALA A 422 21.24 12.20 14.45
C ALA A 422 22.05 12.85 13.31
N LEU A 423 21.44 13.77 12.57
CA LEU A 423 22.08 14.59 11.54
C LEU A 423 22.67 15.90 12.11
N GLY A 424 22.54 16.17 13.41
CA GLY A 424 23.01 17.40 14.04
C GLY A 424 22.24 18.65 13.61
N MET A 425 20.96 18.49 13.27
CA MET A 425 20.10 19.56 12.79
C MET A 425 19.25 20.11 13.95
N SER A 426 19.16 21.44 14.05
CA SER A 426 18.32 22.16 15.01
C SER A 426 16.84 22.14 14.67
#